data_AF-A0A3E1EUW1-F1
#
_entry.id   AF-A0A3E1EUW1-F1
#
_cell.length_a   1.000
_cell.length_b   1.000
_cell.length_c   1.000
_cell.angle_alpha   90.00
_cell.angle_beta   90.00
_cell.angle_gamma   90.00
#
_symmetry.space_group_name_H-M   'P 1'
#
loop_
_entity.id
_entity.type
_entity.pdbx_description
1 polymer ?
#
loop_
_entity_poly.entity_id
_entity_poly.type
_entity_poly.pdbx_seq_one_letter_code
_entity_poly.pdbx_strand_id
1 'polypeptide(L)'
;MKSTLFLILLLGTFLLSCNQEIEHQTTKSSNDTELKSKQSKSYFIQAPLKEMDIRFENFTLKAEQGDTLYAESGSILIFPKHAFLDKQGAKITGEIKVQYREFTNPVDFFLAGIPLEYDSLGVSYDFESSGMCEVLAFKNENPVFVNPERKPEINMVSGNSSSSHNIYYLDTVQKNWIYREKSNVTDVNATLEIEKSTTVPPSKPEKADDKNPIINISIDPRSFEELMVYDNLKFQLDQTENSFKPEDANEIWKKVELKRSKDKGKYKVNFSNNQRKVSYLAKPVLEGEDYDKALQVYDKKIKTFKQKQNERHQNEAKIKAAIKEQERVNTLIKKRNEKQRIRNKQQREKNEKINQAIIADNKKRQKEYQEKRNAIEKQNSINKELNAQYEKVLAREEAKAKDLDANSQLIRSFSIDGFGIWNCDEPFTFETFNVIAQFVDEEGNQMDLSNSSIIIKGFNGVLSNNRNILRIPEQKACFIFAVYDKKIAYLTFEQFRDLKLSKETSEFTFKLKTVPKDKNNYAYLKSLISEN
;
A
#
# COMPACT_ATOMS: atom_id res chain seq x y z
N MET A 1 33.18 -76.34 -7.02
CA MET A 1 33.69 -75.73 -5.77
C MET A 1 32.59 -74.88 -5.16
N LYS A 2 32.44 -74.90 -3.82
CA LYS A 2 31.85 -73.91 -2.87
C LYS A 2 31.08 -72.72 -3.50
N SER A 3 29.86 -72.32 -3.11
CA SER A 3 29.00 -72.64 -1.96
C SER A 3 27.51 -72.42 -2.36
N THR A 4 26.51 -73.29 -2.11
CA THR A 4 25.74 -73.49 -0.85
C THR A 4 25.08 -72.18 -0.35
N LEU A 5 23.77 -72.02 -0.09
CA LEU A 5 22.61 -72.94 0.18
C LEU A 5 21.28 -72.14 -0.11
N PHE A 6 20.22 -72.63 -0.83
CA PHE A 6 19.04 -73.43 -0.37
C PHE A 6 18.02 -72.63 0.52
N LEU A 7 16.68 -72.79 0.53
CA LEU A 7 15.68 -73.63 -0.20
C LEU A 7 14.22 -73.21 0.21
N ILE A 8 13.20 -73.83 -0.43
CA ILE A 8 11.78 -74.06 0.00
C ILE A 8 10.81 -72.92 -0.37
N LEU A 9 9.85 -73.01 -1.31
CA LEU A 9 9.00 -74.07 -1.93
C LEU A 9 7.74 -74.46 -1.12
N LEU A 10 6.63 -74.76 -1.83
CA LEU A 10 5.31 -75.21 -1.36
C LEU A 10 4.45 -74.16 -0.62
N LEU A 11 3.11 -74.21 -0.66
CA LEU A 11 2.11 -74.73 -1.63
C LEU A 11 0.75 -74.25 -1.10
N GLY A 12 -0.27 -73.96 -1.92
CA GLY A 12 -1.58 -73.62 -1.34
C GLY A 12 -2.57 -72.90 -2.25
N THR A 13 -2.97 -73.53 -3.35
CA THR A 13 -4.21 -73.13 -4.05
C THR A 13 -5.42 -73.48 -3.20
N PHE A 14 -6.40 -72.58 -3.09
CA PHE A 14 -7.80 -73.00 -3.11
C PHE A 14 -8.64 -72.05 -3.97
N LEU A 15 -9.51 -72.66 -4.77
CA LEU A 15 -10.35 -72.05 -5.79
C LEU A 15 -11.79 -71.87 -5.29
N LEU A 16 -12.62 -71.30 -6.19
CA LEU A 16 -14.10 -71.36 -6.29
C LEU A 16 -14.82 -70.04 -5.95
N SER A 17 -15.81 -69.58 -6.72
CA SER A 17 -16.50 -70.21 -7.88
C SER A 17 -16.99 -69.22 -8.93
N CYS A 18 -17.14 -69.72 -10.17
CA CYS A 18 -18.12 -69.43 -11.22
C CYS A 18 -18.51 -67.97 -11.55
N ASN A 19 -18.41 -67.44 -12.78
CA ASN A 19 -18.68 -68.00 -14.12
C ASN A 19 -20.17 -68.33 -14.39
N GLN A 20 -20.92 -67.42 -15.03
CA GLN A 20 -21.66 -67.76 -16.25
C GLN A 20 -22.13 -66.54 -17.06
N GLU A 21 -22.23 -66.76 -18.37
CA GLU A 21 -22.69 -65.84 -19.40
C GLU A 21 -24.21 -65.86 -19.60
N ILE A 22 -24.73 -64.70 -20.03
CA ILE A 22 -25.76 -64.48 -21.07
C ILE A 22 -27.11 -65.23 -20.94
N GLU A 23 -28.19 -64.44 -20.92
CA GLU A 23 -29.35 -64.77 -21.78
C GLU A 23 -29.91 -63.52 -22.47
N HIS A 24 -30.37 -63.69 -23.71
CA HIS A 24 -30.78 -62.63 -24.65
C HIS A 24 -32.30 -62.42 -24.65
N GLN A 25 -32.74 -61.16 -24.79
CA GLN A 25 -33.82 -60.74 -25.70
C GLN A 25 -33.83 -59.20 -25.80
N THR A 26 -33.30 -58.56 -26.87
CA THR A 26 -34.04 -58.11 -28.07
C THR A 26 -35.52 -57.78 -27.82
N THR A 27 -36.04 -56.58 -28.16
CA THR A 27 -35.98 -55.97 -29.50
C THR A 27 -35.96 -54.42 -29.54
N LYS A 28 -35.30 -53.85 -30.59
CA LYS A 28 -35.69 -52.69 -31.45
C LYS A 28 -36.54 -51.55 -30.82
N SER A 29 -36.32 -50.24 -30.98
CA SER A 29 -35.55 -49.40 -31.93
C SER A 29 -35.80 -47.91 -31.53
N SER A 30 -35.20 -46.83 -32.07
CA SER A 30 -34.07 -46.60 -33.01
C SER A 30 -33.75 -45.09 -33.07
N ASN A 31 -32.47 -44.73 -33.22
CA ASN A 31 -31.93 -43.37 -33.44
C ASN A 31 -32.10 -42.35 -32.29
N ASP A 32 -31.28 -41.30 -32.37
CA ASP A 32 -31.05 -40.22 -31.40
C ASP A 32 -30.47 -40.69 -30.04
N THR A 33 -29.36 -40.17 -29.52
CA THR A 33 -28.87 -38.80 -29.67
C THR A 33 -27.33 -38.74 -29.54
N GLU A 34 -26.62 -38.26 -30.57
CA GLU A 34 -25.21 -37.83 -30.41
C GLU A 34 -25.13 -36.41 -29.82
N LEU A 35 -25.72 -36.19 -28.63
CA LEU A 35 -25.56 -34.91 -27.93
C LEU A 35 -24.27 -34.94 -27.09
N LYS A 36 -23.21 -34.42 -27.71
CA LYS A 36 -21.92 -34.15 -27.06
C LYS A 36 -22.15 -33.36 -25.78
N SER A 37 -21.84 -33.97 -24.63
CA SER A 37 -21.80 -33.29 -23.35
C SER A 37 -20.68 -32.24 -23.38
N LYS A 38 -21.05 -31.00 -23.73
CA LYS A 38 -20.20 -29.83 -23.45
C LYS A 38 -20.10 -29.69 -21.94
N GLN A 39 -19.08 -30.34 -21.38
CA GLN A 39 -18.70 -30.20 -19.98
C GLN A 39 -18.26 -28.74 -19.78
N SER A 40 -19.19 -27.90 -19.33
CA SER A 40 -18.96 -26.48 -19.12
C SER A 40 -17.87 -26.32 -18.07
N LYS A 41 -16.75 -25.71 -18.46
CA LYS A 41 -15.64 -25.42 -17.55
C LYS A 41 -16.12 -24.35 -16.57
N SER A 42 -16.56 -24.79 -15.39
CA SER A 42 -17.02 -23.89 -14.33
C SER A 42 -15.85 -23.01 -13.88
N TYR A 43 -16.02 -21.69 -14.02
CA TYR A 43 -15.05 -20.70 -13.55
C TYR A 43 -15.23 -20.54 -12.04
N PHE A 44 -14.13 -20.31 -11.32
CA PHE A 44 -14.19 -20.16 -9.86
C PHE A 44 -15.00 -18.93 -9.43
N ILE A 45 -14.83 -17.82 -10.14
CA ILE A 45 -15.63 -16.60 -10.01
C ILE A 45 -16.54 -16.51 -11.22
N GLN A 46 -17.84 -16.42 -10.99
CA GLN A 46 -18.84 -16.27 -12.04
C GLN A 46 -20.04 -15.51 -11.49
N ALA A 47 -20.33 -14.36 -12.10
CA ALA A 47 -21.52 -13.57 -11.81
C ALA A 47 -22.78 -14.46 -11.93
N PRO A 48 -23.60 -14.62 -10.87
CA PRO A 48 -24.77 -15.50 -10.90
C PRO A 48 -25.82 -15.08 -11.95
N LEU A 49 -25.88 -13.78 -12.26
CA LEU A 49 -26.64 -13.21 -13.38
C LEU A 49 -25.72 -12.35 -14.24
N LYS A 50 -25.36 -12.83 -15.43
CA LYS A 50 -24.37 -12.20 -16.32
C LYS A 50 -24.78 -10.79 -16.77
N GLU A 51 -26.06 -10.57 -16.96
CA GLU A 51 -26.67 -9.28 -17.31
C GLU A 51 -26.61 -8.24 -16.17
N MET A 52 -26.31 -8.66 -14.93
CA MET A 52 -26.22 -7.82 -13.74
C MET A 52 -24.79 -7.68 -13.20
N ASP A 53 -23.79 -8.21 -13.91
CA ASP A 53 -22.37 -8.14 -13.53
C ASP A 53 -21.85 -6.68 -13.52
N ILE A 54 -20.94 -6.39 -12.58
CA ILE A 54 -20.39 -5.05 -12.37
C ILE A 54 -19.48 -4.71 -13.55
N ARG A 55 -19.79 -3.62 -14.25
CA ARG A 55 -19.07 -3.27 -15.49
C ARG A 55 -17.68 -2.75 -15.22
N PHE A 56 -16.74 -3.11 -16.09
CA PHE A 56 -15.40 -2.53 -16.11
C PHE A 56 -15.39 -1.13 -16.74
N GLU A 57 -14.78 -0.17 -16.05
CA GLU A 57 -14.16 0.99 -16.66
C GLU A 57 -12.96 0.54 -17.50
N ASN A 58 -12.73 1.18 -18.65
CA ASN A 58 -11.68 0.79 -19.60
C ASN A 58 -10.76 1.98 -19.85
N PHE A 59 -9.47 1.78 -19.59
CA PHE A 59 -8.41 2.76 -19.74
C PHE A 59 -7.34 2.28 -20.72
N THR A 60 -6.55 3.22 -21.22
CA THR A 60 -5.47 2.95 -22.17
C THR A 60 -4.26 3.81 -21.81
N LEU A 61 -3.08 3.18 -21.68
CA LEU A 61 -1.82 3.86 -21.35
C LEU A 61 -0.64 3.28 -22.13
N LYS A 62 0.52 3.94 -22.08
CA LYS A 62 1.78 3.44 -22.68
C LYS A 62 2.68 2.80 -21.62
N ALA A 63 3.00 1.53 -21.78
CA ALA A 63 3.76 0.75 -20.81
C ALA A 63 5.13 1.37 -20.45
N GLU A 64 5.84 1.96 -21.42
CA GLU A 64 7.14 2.60 -21.20
C GLU A 64 7.06 3.99 -20.52
N GLN A 65 5.87 4.58 -20.44
CA GLN A 65 5.65 5.90 -19.84
C GLN A 65 5.04 5.78 -18.44
N GLY A 66 4.16 4.80 -18.24
CA GLY A 66 3.25 4.79 -17.09
C GLY A 66 2.15 5.83 -17.23
N ASP A 67 1.19 5.84 -16.30
CA ASP A 67 0.16 6.88 -16.22
C ASP A 67 -0.51 6.92 -14.83
N THR A 68 -1.38 7.91 -14.61
CA THR A 68 -2.29 7.97 -13.46
C THR A 68 -3.73 7.99 -13.97
N LEU A 69 -4.47 6.92 -13.68
CA LEU A 69 -5.85 6.72 -14.08
C LEU A 69 -6.77 7.18 -12.94
N TYR A 70 -7.91 7.77 -13.31
CA TYR A 70 -8.92 8.26 -12.38
C TYR A 70 -10.23 7.54 -12.70
N ALA A 71 -10.76 6.79 -11.73
CA ALA A 71 -12.01 6.05 -11.86
C ALA A 71 -13.23 6.95 -11.63
N GLU A 72 -14.41 6.53 -12.10
CA GLU A 72 -15.68 7.25 -11.87
C GLU A 72 -16.05 7.33 -10.38
N SER A 73 -15.58 6.38 -9.57
CA SER A 73 -15.67 6.38 -8.10
C SER A 73 -14.88 7.50 -7.40
N GLY A 74 -13.90 8.10 -8.10
CA GLY A 74 -12.90 9.00 -7.54
C GLY A 74 -11.60 8.32 -7.11
N SER A 75 -11.52 6.98 -7.19
CA SER A 75 -10.29 6.23 -6.92
C SER A 75 -9.21 6.49 -7.97
N ILE A 76 -7.94 6.32 -7.58
CA ILE A 76 -6.77 6.68 -8.39
C ILE A 76 -5.84 5.46 -8.52
N LEU A 77 -5.54 5.06 -9.77
CA LEU A 77 -4.59 3.99 -10.06
C LEU A 77 -3.31 4.59 -10.66
N ILE A 78 -2.17 4.33 -10.03
CA ILE A 78 -0.87 4.89 -10.44
C ILE A 78 -0.02 3.75 -11.01
N PHE A 79 0.24 3.80 -12.31
CA PHE A 79 1.08 2.86 -13.03
C PHE A 79 2.46 3.47 -13.30
N PRO A 80 3.55 3.03 -12.64
CA PRO A 80 4.88 3.53 -12.95
C PRO A 80 5.36 3.06 -14.33
N LYS A 81 6.34 3.77 -14.89
CA LYS A 81 6.99 3.36 -16.14
C LYS A 81 7.54 1.93 -16.06
N HIS A 82 7.29 1.14 -17.10
CA HIS A 82 7.63 -0.28 -17.20
C HIS A 82 7.03 -1.15 -16.09
N ALA A 83 5.80 -0.84 -15.62
CA ALA A 83 5.03 -1.68 -14.69
C ALA A 83 4.56 -3.02 -15.27
N PHE A 84 4.71 -3.25 -16.59
CA PHE A 84 4.12 -4.39 -17.29
C PHE A 84 5.18 -5.31 -17.89
N LEU A 85 5.04 -6.61 -17.63
CA LEU A 85 5.82 -7.69 -18.21
C LEU A 85 4.93 -8.62 -19.06
N ASP A 86 5.52 -9.32 -20.01
CA ASP A 86 4.86 -10.42 -20.72
C ASP A 86 5.01 -11.76 -19.96
N LYS A 87 4.43 -12.82 -20.51
CA LYS A 87 4.54 -14.21 -20.00
C LYS A 87 5.97 -14.79 -19.98
N GLN A 88 6.97 -14.09 -20.54
CA GLN A 88 8.40 -14.44 -20.45
C GLN A 88 9.12 -13.61 -19.36
N GLY A 89 8.44 -12.65 -18.73
CA GLY A 89 9.05 -11.69 -17.82
C GLY A 89 9.76 -10.52 -18.52
N ALA A 90 9.60 -10.36 -19.85
CA ALA A 90 10.21 -9.29 -20.59
C ALA A 90 9.37 -8.00 -20.52
N LYS A 91 10.04 -6.84 -20.47
CA LYS A 91 9.40 -5.52 -20.33
C LYS A 91 8.58 -5.18 -21.57
N ILE A 92 7.30 -4.86 -21.36
CA ILE A 92 6.41 -4.46 -22.43
C ILE A 92 6.59 -2.98 -22.78
N THR A 93 6.47 -2.67 -24.07
CA THR A 93 6.37 -1.32 -24.64
C THR A 93 5.10 -1.18 -25.47
N GLY A 94 4.67 0.06 -25.71
CA GLY A 94 3.46 0.38 -26.45
C GLY A 94 2.20 0.37 -25.59
N GLU A 95 1.06 0.27 -26.26
CA GLU A 95 -0.26 0.45 -25.66
C GLU A 95 -0.68 -0.75 -24.81
N ILE A 96 -1.22 -0.45 -23.62
CA ILE A 96 -1.85 -1.39 -22.68
C ILE A 96 -3.27 -0.92 -22.41
N LYS A 97 -4.22 -1.85 -22.52
CA LYS A 97 -5.59 -1.69 -22.04
C LYS A 97 -5.65 -2.13 -20.58
N VAL A 98 -6.11 -1.27 -19.70
CA VAL A 98 -6.39 -1.57 -18.28
C VAL A 98 -7.89 -1.59 -18.09
N GLN A 99 -8.40 -2.58 -17.37
CA GLN A 99 -9.81 -2.67 -16.99
C GLN A 99 -9.91 -2.62 -15.46
N TYR A 100 -10.83 -1.80 -14.95
CA TYR A 100 -11.01 -1.58 -13.52
C TYR A 100 -12.48 -1.65 -13.13
N ARG A 101 -12.78 -2.23 -11.96
CA ARG A 101 -14.10 -2.13 -11.31
C ARG A 101 -13.95 -2.26 -9.79
N GLU A 102 -14.93 -1.74 -9.07
CA GLU A 102 -15.00 -1.77 -7.61
C GLU A 102 -16.23 -2.52 -7.13
N PHE A 103 -16.14 -3.11 -5.94
CA PHE A 103 -17.24 -3.71 -5.21
C PHE A 103 -17.26 -3.10 -3.81
N THR A 104 -18.39 -2.51 -3.46
CA THR A 104 -18.51 -1.53 -2.37
C THR A 104 -19.54 -1.90 -1.32
N ASN A 105 -20.47 -2.79 -1.65
CA ASN A 105 -21.62 -3.16 -0.83
C ASN A 105 -22.04 -4.63 -1.07
N PRO A 106 -22.88 -5.22 -0.20
CA PRO A 106 -23.20 -6.65 -0.25
C PRO A 106 -23.89 -7.13 -1.55
N VAL A 107 -24.62 -6.25 -2.25
CA VAL A 107 -25.20 -6.57 -3.57
C VAL A 107 -24.11 -6.72 -4.62
N ASP A 108 -23.04 -5.92 -4.56
CA ASP A 108 -21.92 -6.01 -5.51
C ASP A 108 -21.19 -7.36 -5.35
N PHE A 109 -20.88 -7.78 -4.12
CA PHE A 109 -20.18 -9.05 -3.86
C PHE A 109 -21.00 -10.26 -4.32
N PHE A 110 -22.30 -10.26 -4.03
CA PHE A 110 -23.24 -11.31 -4.45
C PHE A 110 -23.37 -11.39 -5.98
N LEU A 111 -23.54 -10.25 -6.67
CA LEU A 111 -23.68 -10.22 -8.13
C LEU A 111 -22.38 -10.55 -8.87
N ALA A 112 -21.22 -10.24 -8.29
CA ALA A 112 -19.92 -10.65 -8.82
C ALA A 112 -19.62 -12.15 -8.60
N GLY A 113 -20.25 -12.78 -7.61
CA GLY A 113 -19.98 -14.16 -7.21
C GLY A 113 -18.60 -14.32 -6.56
N ILE A 114 -18.14 -13.31 -5.82
CA ILE A 114 -16.83 -13.31 -5.15
C ILE A 114 -16.98 -13.91 -3.74
N PRO A 115 -16.23 -14.97 -3.39
CA PRO A 115 -16.27 -15.54 -2.05
C PRO A 115 -15.60 -14.58 -1.06
N LEU A 116 -16.22 -14.38 0.12
CA LEU A 116 -15.67 -13.57 1.21
C LEU A 116 -15.18 -14.40 2.41
N GLU A 117 -15.10 -15.72 2.25
CA GLU A 117 -14.58 -16.64 3.26
C GLU A 117 -13.05 -16.75 3.17
N TYR A 118 -12.37 -16.59 4.30
CA TYR A 118 -10.92 -16.65 4.44
C TYR A 118 -10.53 -17.69 5.48
N ASP A 119 -9.76 -18.71 5.08
CA ASP A 119 -9.14 -19.64 6.03
C ASP A 119 -7.76 -19.15 6.44
N SER A 120 -7.48 -19.20 7.74
CA SER A 120 -6.14 -19.11 8.29
C SER A 120 -5.91 -20.24 9.30
N LEU A 121 -5.11 -21.23 8.89
CA LEU A 121 -4.71 -22.39 9.70
C LEU A 121 -5.89 -23.30 10.12
N GLY A 122 -6.91 -23.44 9.27
CA GLY A 122 -8.11 -24.23 9.56
C GLY A 122 -9.16 -23.48 10.39
N VAL A 123 -8.98 -22.17 10.62
CA VAL A 123 -9.99 -21.30 11.20
C VAL A 123 -10.55 -20.42 10.07
N SER A 124 -11.86 -20.52 9.87
CA SER A 124 -12.59 -19.75 8.86
C SER A 124 -13.05 -18.40 9.42
N TYR A 125 -12.87 -17.36 8.61
CA TYR A 125 -13.27 -15.97 8.85
C TYR A 125 -14.16 -15.49 7.71
N ASP A 126 -15.05 -14.55 8.01
CA ASP A 126 -15.83 -13.80 7.02
C ASP A 126 -15.25 -12.40 6.90
N PHE A 127 -15.01 -11.91 5.69
CA PHE A 127 -14.50 -10.55 5.49
C PHE A 127 -15.59 -9.48 5.63
N GLU A 128 -15.29 -8.45 6.43
CA GLU A 128 -15.91 -7.13 6.27
C GLU A 128 -15.09 -6.29 5.31
N SER A 129 -15.68 -5.84 4.20
CA SER A 129 -14.95 -5.10 3.19
C SER A 129 -14.99 -3.60 3.36
N SER A 130 -13.81 -2.98 3.24
CA SER A 130 -13.64 -1.52 3.14
C SER A 130 -13.05 -1.06 1.82
N GLY A 131 -13.01 -1.94 0.82
CA GLY A 131 -12.60 -1.62 -0.54
C GLY A 131 -12.12 -2.84 -1.30
N MET A 132 -13.02 -3.43 -2.11
CA MET A 132 -12.67 -4.48 -3.05
C MET A 132 -12.60 -3.91 -4.47
N CYS A 133 -11.60 -4.31 -5.25
CA CYS A 133 -11.53 -3.97 -6.66
C CYS A 133 -10.97 -5.11 -7.51
N GLU A 134 -11.19 -5.03 -8.81
CA GLU A 134 -10.55 -5.89 -9.80
C GLU A 134 -9.79 -5.04 -10.81
N VAL A 135 -8.50 -5.35 -10.98
CA VAL A 135 -7.61 -4.68 -11.95
C VAL A 135 -7.11 -5.71 -12.93
N LEU A 136 -7.50 -5.61 -14.20
CA LEU A 136 -7.01 -6.45 -15.29
C LEU A 136 -6.20 -5.62 -16.29
N ALA A 137 -5.22 -6.23 -16.96
CA ALA A 137 -4.43 -5.55 -17.98
C ALA A 137 -4.11 -6.46 -19.17
N PHE A 138 -4.16 -5.90 -20.37
CA PHE A 138 -3.99 -6.62 -21.63
C PHE A 138 -3.18 -5.84 -22.66
N LYS A 139 -2.41 -6.57 -23.47
CA LYS A 139 -1.81 -6.06 -24.71
C LYS A 139 -2.32 -6.89 -25.89
N ASN A 140 -3.03 -6.26 -26.82
CA ASN A 140 -3.66 -6.94 -27.96
C ASN A 140 -4.47 -8.18 -27.51
N GLU A 141 -5.36 -7.99 -26.54
CA GLU A 141 -6.17 -9.03 -25.86
C GLU A 141 -5.39 -10.14 -25.12
N ASN A 142 -4.05 -10.12 -25.10
CA ASN A 142 -3.25 -11.06 -24.31
C ASN A 142 -3.03 -10.49 -22.88
N PRO A 143 -3.26 -11.27 -21.80
CA PRO A 143 -2.95 -10.84 -20.45
C PRO A 143 -1.48 -10.46 -20.28
N VAL A 144 -1.23 -9.43 -19.48
CA VAL A 144 0.11 -8.99 -19.06
C VAL A 144 0.28 -9.16 -17.55
N PHE A 145 1.51 -9.07 -17.07
CA PHE A 145 1.89 -9.32 -15.67
C PHE A 145 2.48 -8.06 -15.05
N VAL A 146 2.38 -7.93 -13.73
CA VAL A 146 3.02 -6.83 -13.00
C VAL A 146 4.53 -7.04 -12.94
N ASN A 147 5.29 -5.96 -13.15
CA ASN A 147 6.72 -5.94 -12.87
C ASN A 147 6.96 -5.79 -11.37
N PRO A 148 7.56 -6.78 -10.67
CA PRO A 148 7.79 -6.70 -9.22
C PRO A 148 8.74 -5.56 -8.82
N GLU A 149 9.60 -5.07 -9.72
CA GLU A 149 10.44 -3.89 -9.48
C GLU A 149 9.66 -2.57 -9.56
N ARG A 150 8.46 -2.57 -10.17
CA ARG A 150 7.67 -1.39 -10.56
C ARG A 150 6.17 -1.67 -10.36
N LYS A 151 5.80 -2.03 -9.13
CA LYS A 151 4.41 -2.28 -8.72
C LYS A 151 3.52 -1.06 -8.97
N PRO A 152 2.32 -1.21 -9.57
CA PRO A 152 1.28 -0.20 -9.55
C PRO A 152 0.72 0.02 -8.14
N GLU A 153 0.18 1.21 -7.90
CA GLU A 153 -0.45 1.62 -6.64
C GLU A 153 -1.93 1.92 -6.87
N ILE A 154 -2.79 1.46 -5.98
CA ILE A 154 -4.25 1.65 -6.02
C ILE A 154 -4.65 2.48 -4.81
N ASN A 155 -5.33 3.60 -5.05
CA ASN A 155 -5.84 4.52 -4.04
C ASN A 155 -7.38 4.50 -4.12
N MET A 156 -8.03 3.69 -3.27
CA MET A 156 -9.48 3.51 -3.26
C MET A 156 -10.20 4.50 -2.36
N VAL A 157 -11.37 4.98 -2.78
CA VAL A 157 -12.30 5.70 -1.90
C VAL A 157 -12.99 4.69 -0.96
N SER A 158 -13.02 5.00 0.34
CA SER A 158 -13.57 4.15 1.41
C SER A 158 -14.54 4.96 2.28
N GLY A 159 -15.64 4.35 2.71
CA GLY A 159 -16.53 4.92 3.74
C GLY A 159 -16.07 4.62 5.18
N ASN A 160 -15.24 3.60 5.37
CA ASN A 160 -14.78 3.14 6.69
C ASN A 160 -13.40 3.75 7.00
N SER A 161 -13.22 4.28 8.22
CA SER A 161 -11.99 4.93 8.69
C SER A 161 -11.02 4.03 9.47
N SER A 162 -11.34 2.76 9.70
CA SER A 162 -10.56 1.89 10.57
C SER A 162 -9.16 1.54 10.02
N SER A 163 -8.16 1.51 10.90
CA SER A 163 -6.77 1.11 10.61
C SER A 163 -6.48 -0.37 10.90
N SER A 164 -7.51 -1.17 11.18
CA SER A 164 -7.45 -2.62 11.36
C SER A 164 -7.25 -3.41 10.06
N HIS A 165 -7.63 -2.83 8.92
CA HIS A 165 -7.84 -3.56 7.67
C HIS A 165 -6.53 -3.99 7.00
N ASN A 166 -6.60 -5.15 6.34
CA ASN A 166 -5.50 -5.83 5.69
C ASN A 166 -5.76 -5.95 4.18
N ILE A 167 -4.68 -6.05 3.41
CA ILE A 167 -4.73 -6.22 1.96
C ILE A 167 -4.64 -7.71 1.62
N TYR A 168 -5.58 -8.19 0.81
CA TYR A 168 -5.67 -9.56 0.33
C TYR A 168 -5.75 -9.61 -1.20
N TYR A 169 -5.29 -10.71 -1.77
CA TYR A 169 -5.39 -11.02 -3.20
C TYR A 169 -6.07 -12.38 -3.41
N LEU A 170 -7.02 -12.47 -4.34
CA LEU A 170 -7.73 -13.72 -4.62
C LEU A 170 -6.97 -14.58 -5.63
N ASP A 171 -6.39 -15.69 -5.18
CA ASP A 171 -5.85 -16.71 -6.09
C ASP A 171 -7.00 -17.56 -6.63
N THR A 172 -7.35 -17.33 -7.90
CA THR A 172 -8.45 -18.04 -8.57
C THR A 172 -8.09 -19.46 -9.03
N VAL A 173 -6.82 -19.87 -8.93
CA VAL A 173 -6.34 -21.23 -9.22
C VAL A 173 -6.38 -22.07 -7.94
N GLN A 174 -5.84 -21.55 -6.84
CA GLN A 174 -5.86 -22.17 -5.51
C GLN A 174 -7.21 -22.01 -4.80
N LYS A 175 -8.05 -21.07 -5.25
CA LYS A 175 -9.40 -20.78 -4.74
C LYS A 175 -9.43 -20.22 -3.32
N ASN A 176 -8.42 -19.44 -2.96
CA ASN A 176 -8.26 -18.85 -1.63
C ASN A 176 -7.77 -17.40 -1.68
N TRP A 177 -8.03 -16.67 -0.60
CA TRP A 177 -7.46 -15.34 -0.38
C TRP A 177 -6.07 -15.45 0.22
N ILE A 178 -5.12 -14.70 -0.35
CA ILE A 178 -3.73 -14.61 0.11
C ILE A 178 -3.55 -13.26 0.80
N TYR A 179 -3.24 -13.27 2.10
CA TYR A 179 -2.80 -12.08 2.84
C TYR A 179 -1.51 -11.50 2.22
N ARG A 180 -1.46 -10.18 2.06
CA ARG A 180 -0.33 -9.46 1.47
C ARG A 180 0.37 -8.56 2.47
N GLU A 181 -0.35 -7.56 2.99
CA GLU A 181 0.20 -6.54 3.88
C GLU A 181 -0.91 -5.87 4.69
N LYS A 182 -0.55 -5.03 5.65
CA LYS A 182 -1.50 -4.18 6.38
C LYS A 182 -1.79 -2.92 5.55
N SER A 183 -3.04 -2.46 5.52
CA SER A 183 -3.40 -1.21 4.82
C SER A 183 -2.66 -0.03 5.43
N ASN A 184 -2.03 0.79 4.60
CA ASN A 184 -1.46 2.07 5.01
C ASN A 184 -2.48 3.21 4.87
N VAL A 185 -2.36 4.20 5.74
CA VAL A 185 -3.07 5.49 5.66
C VAL A 185 -1.99 6.57 5.86
N THR A 186 -1.82 7.45 4.87
CA THR A 186 -0.58 8.25 4.76
C THR A 186 -0.84 9.75 4.85
N ASP A 187 -0.08 10.41 5.72
CA ASP A 187 0.10 11.88 5.78
C ASP A 187 1.61 12.19 5.69
N VAL A 188 2.00 13.30 5.05
CA VAL A 188 3.33 13.39 4.39
C VAL A 188 4.09 14.66 4.74
N ASN A 189 5.25 14.55 5.45
CA ASN A 189 6.47 15.38 5.30
C ASN A 189 7.51 15.18 6.44
N ALA A 190 8.78 14.85 6.12
CA ALA A 190 9.99 15.24 6.89
C ALA A 190 11.31 14.83 6.17
N THR A 191 12.40 15.58 6.35
CA THR A 191 13.78 15.18 5.97
C THR A 191 14.80 15.98 6.81
N LEU A 192 16.02 15.44 7.03
CA LEU A 192 17.09 16.04 7.87
C LEU A 192 18.44 16.11 7.13
N GLU A 193 19.29 17.07 7.53
CA GLU A 193 20.68 17.26 7.04
C GLU A 193 21.73 17.07 8.16
N ILE A 194 23.02 16.97 7.81
CA ILE A 194 24.15 16.74 8.74
C ILE A 194 25.34 17.69 8.43
N GLU A 195 25.98 18.21 9.48
CA GLU A 195 27.06 19.23 9.43
C GLU A 195 28.50 18.68 9.21
N LYS A 196 29.47 19.60 9.07
CA LYS A 196 30.90 19.35 8.77
C LYS A 196 31.85 19.83 9.88
N SER A 197 32.96 19.11 10.08
CA SER A 197 34.07 19.48 10.96
C SER A 197 35.29 20.08 10.22
N THR A 198 36.21 20.74 10.93
CA THR A 198 37.35 21.51 10.36
C THR A 198 38.71 21.16 11.00
N THR A 199 39.82 21.41 10.29
CA THR A 199 41.20 21.06 10.71
C THR A 199 42.22 22.17 10.40
N VAL A 200 43.35 22.20 11.15
CA VAL A 200 44.32 23.31 11.23
C VAL A 200 45.71 22.92 10.64
N PRO A 201 46.48 23.84 10.01
CA PRO A 201 47.80 23.55 9.41
C PRO A 201 48.97 23.31 10.39
N PRO A 202 49.98 22.49 10.03
CA PRO A 202 51.18 22.23 10.82
C PRO A 202 52.26 23.34 10.73
N SER A 203 53.03 23.51 11.80
CA SER A 203 54.15 24.47 11.94
C SER A 203 55.50 23.93 11.45
N LYS A 204 56.33 24.80 10.86
CA LYS A 204 57.70 24.46 10.40
C LYS A 204 58.69 24.49 11.58
N PRO A 205 59.61 23.52 11.71
CA PRO A 205 60.65 23.54 12.73
C PRO A 205 61.73 24.59 12.43
N GLU A 206 62.30 25.19 13.48
CA GLU A 206 63.43 26.12 13.41
C GLU A 206 64.72 25.45 13.89
N LYS A 207 65.85 25.86 13.28
CA LYS A 207 67.19 25.43 13.69
C LYS A 207 67.75 26.44 14.69
N ALA A 208 68.47 25.96 15.70
CA ALA A 208 69.20 26.85 16.62
C ALA A 208 70.31 27.64 15.89
N ASP A 209 70.65 28.82 16.39
CA ASP A 209 71.81 29.60 15.96
C ASP A 209 72.59 30.16 17.16
N ASP A 210 73.82 30.63 16.93
CA ASP A 210 74.73 31.06 18.00
C ASP A 210 74.49 32.49 18.49
N LYS A 211 73.39 33.16 18.07
CA LYS A 211 73.17 34.59 18.35
C LYS A 211 72.62 34.87 19.75
N ASN A 212 71.79 33.96 20.25
CA ASN A 212 71.08 34.08 21.52
C ASN A 212 71.25 32.82 22.37
N PRO A 213 71.29 32.92 23.71
CA PRO A 213 71.38 31.76 24.59
C PRO A 213 70.29 30.72 24.35
N ILE A 214 70.66 29.45 24.46
CA ILE A 214 69.78 28.30 24.29
C ILE A 214 69.53 27.65 25.65
N ILE A 215 68.26 27.54 26.00
CA ILE A 215 67.77 26.92 27.23
C ILE A 215 67.38 25.48 26.93
N ASN A 216 67.94 24.53 27.68
CA ASN A 216 67.51 23.13 27.66
C ASN A 216 66.56 22.87 28.84
N ILE A 217 65.31 22.47 28.55
CA ILE A 217 64.29 22.17 29.55
C ILE A 217 63.46 20.95 29.14
N SER A 218 63.21 20.05 30.08
CA SER A 218 62.25 18.96 29.91
C SER A 218 60.82 19.48 30.10
N ILE A 219 59.98 19.31 29.07
CA ILE A 219 58.55 19.64 29.09
C ILE A 219 57.71 18.36 29.20
N ASP A 220 56.55 18.40 29.88
CA ASP A 220 55.60 17.27 29.83
C ASP A 220 55.06 17.17 28.41
N PRO A 221 55.21 16.02 27.71
CA PRO A 221 54.77 15.85 26.33
C PRO A 221 53.31 16.21 26.09
N ARG A 222 52.44 16.10 27.09
CA ARG A 222 50.98 16.35 26.97
C ARG A 222 50.61 17.85 26.96
N SER A 223 51.57 18.75 27.09
CA SER A 223 51.31 20.18 27.33
C SER A 223 50.90 20.97 26.09
N PHE A 224 51.42 20.61 24.91
CA PHE A 224 51.21 21.34 23.65
C PHE A 224 51.23 20.40 22.45
N GLU A 225 50.06 20.13 21.85
CA GLU A 225 49.92 19.21 20.70
C GLU A 225 50.81 19.59 19.51
N GLU A 226 51.05 20.89 19.28
CA GLU A 226 51.96 21.34 18.22
C GLU A 226 53.45 21.08 18.50
N LEU A 227 53.85 20.84 19.75
CA LEU A 227 55.22 20.54 20.15
C LEU A 227 55.48 19.02 20.28
N MET A 228 54.43 18.20 20.43
CA MET A 228 54.49 16.73 20.47
C MET A 228 55.08 16.05 19.22
N VAL A 229 55.39 16.82 18.18
CA VAL A 229 55.91 16.31 16.90
C VAL A 229 57.42 16.12 16.93
N TYR A 230 58.12 16.70 17.91
CA TYR A 230 59.58 16.78 17.94
C TYR A 230 60.13 16.43 19.33
N ASP A 231 60.97 15.39 19.39
CA ASP A 231 61.77 15.09 20.57
C ASP A 231 62.97 16.05 20.69
N ASN A 232 63.60 16.12 21.87
CA ASN A 232 64.80 16.92 22.16
C ASN A 232 64.68 18.45 21.87
N LEU A 233 63.47 19.00 21.93
CA LEU A 233 63.22 20.44 21.77
C LEU A 233 64.01 21.29 22.78
N LYS A 234 64.80 22.23 22.27
CA LYS A 234 65.44 23.29 23.05
C LYS A 234 64.71 24.61 22.86
N PHE A 235 64.96 25.58 23.73
CA PHE A 235 64.31 26.89 23.71
C PHE A 235 65.33 28.00 23.57
N GLN A 236 65.47 28.56 22.38
CA GLN A 236 66.36 29.70 22.15
C GLN A 236 65.68 30.99 22.62
N LEU A 237 66.39 31.83 23.36
CA LEU A 237 65.89 33.15 23.74
C LEU A 237 65.57 34.00 22.51
N ASP A 238 64.51 34.79 22.60
CA ASP A 238 64.10 35.68 21.52
C ASP A 238 65.05 36.88 21.40
N GLN A 239 65.19 37.45 20.19
CA GLN A 239 66.06 38.60 19.96
C GLN A 239 65.61 39.87 20.69
N THR A 240 64.37 39.92 21.18
CA THR A 240 63.90 41.02 22.04
C THR A 240 64.04 40.73 23.53
N GLU A 241 64.57 39.58 23.94
CA GLU A 241 64.68 39.17 25.34
C GLU A 241 65.94 39.72 26.02
N ASN A 242 65.84 40.98 26.45
CA ASN A 242 66.94 41.72 27.09
C ASN A 242 66.99 41.57 28.62
N SER A 243 66.10 40.78 29.24
CA SER A 243 66.03 40.64 30.70
C SER A 243 66.80 39.44 31.27
N PHE A 244 67.36 38.60 30.40
CA PHE A 244 68.19 37.46 30.79
C PHE A 244 69.51 37.89 31.43
N LYS A 245 69.85 37.29 32.57
CA LYS A 245 71.12 37.50 33.26
C LYS A 245 71.92 36.18 33.27
N PRO A 246 73.21 36.17 32.89
CA PRO A 246 74.01 34.94 32.87
C PRO A 246 74.05 34.20 34.22
N GLU A 247 73.92 34.93 35.34
CA GLU A 247 73.88 34.36 36.69
C GLU A 247 72.65 33.48 36.91
N ASP A 248 71.53 33.76 36.22
CA ASP A 248 70.29 32.98 36.32
C ASP A 248 70.45 31.54 35.77
N ALA A 249 71.45 31.31 34.92
CA ALA A 249 71.81 29.97 34.41
C ALA A 249 72.59 29.12 35.44
N ASN A 250 73.16 29.75 36.47
CA ASN A 250 73.86 29.07 37.55
C ASN A 250 72.95 28.76 38.76
N GLU A 251 71.67 29.19 38.73
CA GLU A 251 70.71 28.89 39.79
C GLU A 251 70.02 27.53 39.64
N ILE A 252 69.80 26.86 40.77
CA ILE A 252 69.00 25.62 40.84
C ILE A 252 67.51 25.99 40.95
N TRP A 253 66.79 25.82 39.84
CA TRP A 253 65.35 26.09 39.75
C TRP A 253 64.52 24.87 40.16
N LYS A 254 63.49 25.07 41.00
CA LYS A 254 62.61 23.99 41.49
C LYS A 254 61.43 23.69 40.56
N LYS A 255 61.02 24.66 39.75
CA LYS A 255 59.88 24.52 38.83
C LYS A 255 60.12 25.31 37.55
N VAL A 256 59.86 24.66 36.41
CA VAL A 256 59.83 25.26 35.07
C VAL A 256 58.39 25.19 34.55
N GLU A 257 57.85 26.28 34.03
CA GLU A 257 56.55 26.33 33.35
C GLU A 257 56.69 26.98 31.97
N LEU A 258 56.30 26.27 30.90
CA LEU A 258 56.18 26.81 29.56
C LEU A 258 54.74 27.33 29.33
N LYS A 259 54.58 28.54 28.76
CA LYS A 259 53.26 29.11 28.40
C LYS A 259 53.32 29.74 27.01
N ARG A 260 52.24 29.63 26.21
CA ARG A 260 52.15 30.30 24.90
C ARG A 260 52.31 31.82 25.06
N SER A 261 53.08 32.47 24.19
CA SER A 261 53.06 33.94 24.06
C SER A 261 51.82 34.39 23.29
N LYS A 262 51.60 35.72 23.23
CA LYS A 262 50.69 36.33 22.25
C LYS A 262 51.24 36.19 20.81
N ASP A 263 52.56 36.14 20.68
CA ASP A 263 53.25 35.96 19.41
C ASP A 263 53.24 34.49 18.99
N LYS A 264 52.74 34.20 17.79
CA LYS A 264 52.61 32.84 17.27
C LYS A 264 53.98 32.18 17.15
N GLY A 265 54.15 31.02 17.80
CA GLY A 265 55.39 30.25 17.81
C GLY A 265 56.38 30.62 18.93
N LYS A 266 56.12 31.69 19.69
CA LYS A 266 56.93 32.05 20.88
C LYS A 266 56.24 31.58 22.16
N TYR A 267 57.05 31.30 23.17
CA TYR A 267 56.62 30.80 24.48
C TYR A 267 57.36 31.55 25.58
N LYS A 268 56.71 31.74 26.73
CA LYS A 268 57.36 32.22 27.96
C LYS A 268 57.79 31.04 28.79
N VAL A 269 59.10 30.88 28.97
CA VAL A 269 59.70 29.91 29.89
C VAL A 269 59.82 30.58 31.25
N ASN A 270 59.15 30.04 32.26
CA ASN A 270 59.12 30.60 33.61
C ASN A 270 59.86 29.69 34.57
N PHE A 271 60.90 30.20 35.23
CA PHE A 271 61.67 29.47 36.24
C PHE A 271 61.34 30.01 37.63
N SER A 272 61.24 29.14 38.63
CA SER A 272 61.00 29.55 40.01
C SER A 272 61.66 28.61 41.02
N ASN A 273 62.16 29.21 42.11
CA ASN A 273 62.69 28.53 43.28
C ASN A 273 62.04 29.13 44.55
N ASN A 274 62.60 28.86 45.73
CA ASN A 274 62.04 29.39 46.99
C ASN A 274 62.25 30.90 47.18
N GLN A 275 63.15 31.53 46.41
CA GLN A 275 63.60 32.91 46.63
C GLN A 275 63.08 33.87 45.56
N ARG A 276 63.08 33.45 44.28
CA ARG A 276 62.66 34.29 43.16
C ARG A 276 62.03 33.52 42.00
N LYS A 277 61.46 34.29 41.07
CA LYS A 277 60.88 33.83 39.81
C LYS A 277 61.38 34.72 38.67
N VAL A 278 61.75 34.09 37.56
CA VAL A 278 62.18 34.74 36.30
C VAL A 278 61.35 34.19 35.13
N SER A 279 61.25 34.96 34.05
CA SER A 279 60.42 34.62 32.89
C SER A 279 61.09 35.17 31.62
N TYR A 280 61.37 34.30 30.66
CA TYR A 280 62.04 34.68 29.41
C TYR A 280 61.19 34.30 28.20
N LEU A 281 61.14 35.16 27.19
CA LEU A 281 60.56 34.87 25.89
C LEU A 281 61.55 34.03 25.08
N ALA A 282 61.10 32.87 24.63
CA ALA A 282 61.89 31.93 23.86
C ALA A 282 61.06 31.29 22.72
N LYS A 283 61.76 30.69 21.77
CA LYS A 283 61.17 29.93 20.65
C LYS A 283 61.72 28.49 20.63
N PRO A 284 60.89 27.49 20.25
CA PRO A 284 61.35 26.10 20.12
C PRO A 284 62.32 25.97 18.94
N VAL A 285 63.49 25.41 19.19
CA VAL A 285 64.53 25.14 18.18
C VAL A 285 65.07 23.73 18.33
N LEU A 286 65.64 23.22 17.25
CA LEU A 286 66.32 21.92 17.18
C LEU A 286 67.75 22.08 16.66
N GLU A 287 68.59 21.11 16.99
CA GLU A 287 69.99 21.03 16.60
C GLU A 287 70.31 19.69 15.92
N GLY A 288 71.41 19.66 15.17
CA GLY A 288 71.94 18.43 14.57
C GLY A 288 70.90 17.60 13.80
N GLU A 289 70.98 16.28 14.00
CA GLU A 289 70.08 15.32 13.35
C GLU A 289 68.59 15.50 13.69
N ASP A 290 68.27 16.04 14.87
CA ASP A 290 66.89 16.16 15.32
C ASP A 290 66.15 17.27 14.58
N TYR A 291 66.87 18.32 14.15
CA TYR A 291 66.36 19.28 13.17
C TYR A 291 66.04 18.62 11.82
N ASP A 292 66.93 17.76 11.33
CA ASP A 292 66.77 17.11 10.02
C ASP A 292 65.60 16.10 10.05
N LYS A 293 65.45 15.32 11.12
CA LYS A 293 64.29 14.45 11.38
C LYS A 293 62.99 15.25 11.43
N ALA A 294 62.97 16.35 12.17
CA ALA A 294 61.82 17.24 12.29
C ALA A 294 61.41 17.85 10.94
N LEU A 295 62.38 18.26 10.12
CA LEU A 295 62.13 18.83 8.80
C LEU A 295 61.46 17.80 7.86
N GLN A 296 61.92 16.54 7.87
CA GLN A 296 61.28 15.45 7.11
C GLN A 296 59.82 15.20 7.55
N VAL A 297 59.55 15.20 8.86
CA VAL A 297 58.18 15.04 9.40
C VAL A 297 57.29 16.23 9.01
N TYR A 298 57.82 17.45 9.06
CA TYR A 298 57.14 18.65 8.58
C TYR A 298 56.79 18.56 7.09
N ASP A 299 57.75 18.19 6.24
CA ASP A 299 57.55 18.10 4.78
C ASP A 299 56.47 17.06 4.42
N LYS A 300 56.44 15.92 5.12
CA LYS A 300 55.38 14.92 4.98
C LYS A 300 54.00 15.44 5.43
N LYS A 301 53.93 16.15 6.57
CA LYS A 301 52.68 16.71 7.11
C LYS A 301 52.16 17.86 6.24
N ILE A 302 53.01 18.77 5.78
CA ILE A 302 52.59 19.92 4.95
C ILE A 302 52.17 19.48 3.53
N LYS A 303 52.81 18.45 2.95
CA LYS A 303 52.35 17.80 1.71
C LYS A 303 50.94 17.24 1.86
N THR A 304 50.70 16.51 2.96
CA THR A 304 49.38 15.92 3.28
C THR A 304 48.31 16.99 3.52
N PHE A 305 48.65 18.08 4.23
CA PHE A 305 47.76 19.21 4.46
C PHE A 305 47.37 19.90 3.14
N LYS A 306 48.34 20.22 2.28
CA LYS A 306 48.10 20.84 0.96
C LYS A 306 47.21 19.97 0.07
N GLN A 307 47.39 18.65 0.09
CA GLN A 307 46.53 17.72 -0.64
C GLN A 307 45.08 17.78 -0.14
N LYS A 308 44.85 17.63 1.18
CA LYS A 308 43.50 17.72 1.77
C LYS A 308 42.84 19.10 1.55
N GLN A 309 43.62 20.17 1.53
CA GLN A 309 43.12 21.52 1.22
C GLN A 309 42.63 21.61 -0.23
N ASN A 310 43.37 21.04 -1.20
CA ASN A 310 42.95 20.98 -2.60
C ASN A 310 41.70 20.11 -2.78
N GLU A 311 41.64 18.93 -2.17
CA GLU A 311 40.47 18.04 -2.18
C GLU A 311 39.23 18.74 -1.59
N ARG A 312 39.39 19.45 -0.47
CA ARG A 312 38.34 20.27 0.14
C ARG A 312 37.87 21.39 -0.79
N HIS A 313 38.80 22.13 -1.41
CA HIS A 313 38.45 23.21 -2.34
C HIS A 313 37.71 22.70 -3.58
N GLN A 314 38.13 21.54 -4.14
CA GLN A 314 37.42 20.87 -5.22
C GLN A 314 36.02 20.39 -4.81
N ASN A 315 35.86 19.84 -3.61
CA ASN A 315 34.55 19.41 -3.10
C ASN A 315 33.64 20.60 -2.77
N GLU A 316 34.16 21.70 -2.23
CA GLU A 316 33.39 22.93 -2.04
C GLU A 316 32.97 23.56 -3.37
N ALA A 317 33.81 23.51 -4.41
CA ALA A 317 33.44 23.93 -5.77
C ALA A 317 32.34 23.04 -6.37
N LYS A 318 32.44 21.71 -6.24
CA LYS A 318 31.40 20.75 -6.67
C LYS A 318 30.07 20.99 -5.95
N ILE A 319 30.10 21.21 -4.62
CA ILE A 319 28.91 21.49 -3.82
C ILE A 319 28.27 22.82 -4.23
N LYS A 320 29.06 23.89 -4.44
CA LYS A 320 28.54 25.17 -4.95
C LYS A 320 27.93 25.04 -6.34
N ALA A 321 28.52 24.23 -7.22
CA ALA A 321 27.94 23.95 -8.54
C ALA A 321 26.62 23.17 -8.44
N ALA A 322 26.54 22.17 -7.55
CA ALA A 322 25.32 21.39 -7.30
C ALA A 322 24.20 22.26 -6.69
N ILE A 323 24.51 23.13 -5.72
CA ILE A 323 23.56 24.09 -5.15
C ILE A 323 23.03 25.03 -6.23
N LYS A 324 23.91 25.62 -7.05
CA LYS A 324 23.52 26.52 -8.15
C LYS A 324 22.63 25.82 -9.20
N GLU A 325 22.90 24.55 -9.50
CA GLU A 325 22.05 23.76 -10.38
C GLU A 325 20.70 23.42 -9.73
N GLN A 326 20.69 23.10 -8.43
CA GLN A 326 19.45 22.89 -7.68
C GLN A 326 18.60 24.17 -7.61
N GLU A 327 19.20 25.34 -7.43
CA GLU A 327 18.53 26.65 -7.50
C GLU A 327 17.92 26.90 -8.89
N ARG A 328 18.64 26.54 -9.95
CA ARG A 328 18.16 26.62 -11.35
C ARG A 328 16.95 25.69 -11.56
N VAL A 329 17.03 24.44 -11.11
CA VAL A 329 15.95 23.45 -11.15
C VAL A 329 14.75 23.92 -10.33
N ASN A 330 14.96 24.40 -9.09
CA ASN A 330 13.91 24.95 -8.23
C ASN A 330 13.21 26.15 -8.89
N THR A 331 13.95 27.01 -9.60
CA THR A 331 13.40 28.14 -10.37
C THR A 331 12.56 27.68 -11.55
N LEU A 332 13.00 26.63 -12.26
CA LEU A 332 12.22 26.02 -13.35
C LEU A 332 10.96 25.33 -12.83
N ILE A 333 11.03 24.64 -11.69
CA ILE A 333 9.88 24.03 -11.01
C ILE A 333 8.87 25.11 -10.58
N LYS A 334 9.32 26.22 -9.97
CA LYS A 334 8.44 27.35 -9.64
C LYS A 334 7.70 27.89 -10.88
N LYS A 335 8.41 28.16 -11.98
CA LYS A 335 7.81 28.60 -13.26
C LYS A 335 6.85 27.58 -13.85
N ARG A 336 7.16 26.27 -13.78
CA ARG A 336 6.27 25.19 -14.24
C ARG A 336 5.00 25.13 -13.38
N ASN A 337 5.13 25.23 -12.07
CA ASN A 337 4.03 25.19 -11.11
C ASN A 337 3.11 26.41 -11.26
N GLU A 338 3.66 27.60 -11.52
CA GLU A 338 2.90 28.80 -11.83
C GLU A 338 2.11 28.66 -13.14
N LYS A 339 2.76 28.19 -14.22
CA LYS A 339 2.07 27.89 -15.49
C LYS A 339 0.98 26.83 -15.32
N GLN A 340 1.19 25.86 -14.44
CA GLN A 340 0.18 24.84 -14.13
C GLN A 340 -0.96 25.41 -13.27
N ARG A 341 -0.70 26.30 -12.30
CA ARG A 341 -1.74 27.02 -11.55
C ARG A 341 -2.64 27.85 -12.48
N ILE A 342 -2.06 28.53 -13.47
CA ILE A 342 -2.82 29.30 -14.47
C ILE A 342 -3.71 28.36 -15.31
N ARG A 343 -3.16 27.23 -15.80
CA ARG A 343 -3.95 26.20 -16.52
C ARG A 343 -5.07 25.62 -15.67
N ASN A 344 -4.79 25.28 -14.41
CA ASN A 344 -5.78 24.75 -13.48
C ASN A 344 -6.88 25.78 -13.19
N LYS A 345 -6.55 27.07 -13.11
CA LYS A 345 -7.54 28.16 -12.98
C LYS A 345 -8.43 28.23 -14.23
N GLN A 346 -7.84 28.26 -15.43
CA GLN A 346 -8.58 28.26 -16.70
C GLN A 346 -9.49 27.02 -16.83
N GLN A 347 -9.03 25.85 -16.39
CA GLN A 347 -9.84 24.63 -16.40
C GLN A 347 -10.97 24.69 -15.36
N ARG A 348 -10.76 25.28 -14.18
CA ARG A 348 -11.83 25.53 -13.20
C ARG A 348 -12.88 26.50 -13.75
N GLU A 349 -12.47 27.62 -14.33
CA GLU A 349 -13.37 28.58 -14.98
C GLU A 349 -14.16 27.94 -16.14
N LYS A 350 -13.56 26.97 -16.87
CA LYS A 350 -14.25 26.17 -17.89
C LYS A 350 -15.24 25.18 -17.26
N ASN A 351 -14.84 24.47 -16.20
CA ASN A 351 -15.70 23.51 -15.50
C ASN A 351 -16.88 24.21 -14.81
N GLU A 352 -16.70 25.40 -14.24
CA GLU A 352 -17.77 26.21 -13.66
C GLU A 352 -18.80 26.61 -14.72
N LYS A 353 -18.37 27.03 -15.91
CA LYS A 353 -19.26 27.31 -17.05
C LYS A 353 -20.02 26.06 -17.52
N ILE A 354 -19.35 24.90 -17.56
CA ILE A 354 -19.99 23.61 -17.88
C ILE A 354 -21.02 23.24 -16.81
N ASN A 355 -20.68 23.36 -15.52
CA ASN A 355 -21.58 23.07 -14.42
C ASN A 355 -22.79 24.02 -14.40
N GLN A 356 -22.61 25.31 -14.68
CA GLN A 356 -23.71 26.26 -14.85
C GLN A 356 -24.62 25.89 -16.03
N ALA A 357 -24.04 25.46 -17.16
CA ALA A 357 -24.81 24.97 -18.31
C ALA A 357 -25.58 23.68 -17.98
N ILE A 358 -24.97 22.74 -17.24
CA ILE A 358 -25.63 21.51 -16.76
C ILE A 358 -26.75 21.84 -15.77
N ILE A 359 -26.56 22.79 -14.85
CA ILE A 359 -27.62 23.23 -13.92
C ILE A 359 -28.78 23.88 -14.69
N ALA A 360 -28.49 24.71 -15.70
CA ALA A 360 -29.51 25.33 -16.55
C ALA A 360 -30.28 24.29 -17.38
N ASP A 361 -29.58 23.31 -17.97
CA ASP A 361 -30.20 22.23 -18.73
C ASP A 361 -30.98 21.26 -17.82
N ASN A 362 -30.45 20.92 -16.64
CA ASN A 362 -31.19 20.14 -15.63
C ASN A 362 -32.45 20.87 -15.17
N LYS A 363 -32.41 22.19 -14.98
CA LYS A 363 -33.59 23.02 -14.67
C LYS A 363 -34.58 23.05 -15.83
N LYS A 364 -34.11 23.08 -17.08
CA LYS A 364 -34.95 22.97 -18.29
C LYS A 364 -35.62 21.59 -18.37
N ARG A 365 -34.84 20.51 -18.24
CA ARG A 365 -35.34 19.13 -18.17
C ARG A 365 -36.30 18.95 -17.01
N GLN A 366 -36.04 19.51 -15.83
CA GLN A 366 -36.96 19.48 -14.70
C GLN A 366 -38.28 20.20 -15.00
N LYS A 367 -38.25 21.31 -15.75
CA LYS A 367 -39.46 21.97 -16.26
C LYS A 367 -40.18 21.10 -17.29
N GLU A 368 -39.47 20.48 -18.23
CA GLU A 368 -40.05 19.53 -19.21
C GLU A 368 -40.63 18.28 -18.52
N TYR A 369 -39.98 17.77 -17.47
CA TYR A 369 -40.49 16.70 -16.62
C TYR A 369 -41.69 17.17 -15.80
N GLN A 370 -41.73 18.41 -15.32
CA GLN A 370 -42.90 18.95 -14.63
C GLN A 370 -44.06 19.18 -15.60
N GLU A 371 -43.81 19.62 -16.84
CA GLU A 371 -44.83 19.75 -17.89
C GLU A 371 -45.35 18.38 -18.32
N LYS A 372 -44.47 17.39 -18.52
CA LYS A 372 -44.85 15.98 -18.72
C LYS A 372 -45.60 15.42 -17.51
N ARG A 373 -45.17 15.72 -16.29
CA ARG A 373 -45.89 15.35 -15.05
C ARG A 373 -47.24 16.02 -14.95
N ASN A 374 -47.39 17.29 -15.33
CA ASN A 374 -48.68 17.98 -15.33
C ASN A 374 -49.61 17.39 -16.41
N ALA A 375 -49.08 16.99 -17.57
CA ALA A 375 -49.83 16.27 -18.59
C ALA A 375 -50.23 14.86 -18.12
N ILE A 376 -49.31 14.14 -17.48
CA ILE A 376 -49.55 12.84 -16.83
C ILE A 376 -50.49 13.01 -15.62
N GLU A 377 -50.47 14.11 -14.89
CA GLU A 377 -51.38 14.41 -13.76
C GLU A 377 -52.75 14.85 -14.24
N LYS A 378 -52.88 15.39 -15.47
CA LYS A 378 -54.17 15.62 -16.13
C LYS A 378 -54.73 14.32 -16.73
N GLN A 379 -53.89 13.48 -17.32
CA GLN A 379 -54.27 12.13 -17.74
C GLN A 379 -54.63 11.28 -16.51
N ASN A 380 -53.87 11.43 -15.43
CA ASN A 380 -54.12 10.78 -14.15
C ASN A 380 -55.22 11.47 -13.35
N SER A 381 -55.63 12.72 -13.61
CA SER A 381 -56.83 13.28 -12.98
C SER A 381 -58.07 12.64 -13.59
N ILE A 382 -58.07 12.41 -14.91
CA ILE A 382 -59.08 11.60 -15.61
C ILE A 382 -59.05 10.15 -15.08
N ASN A 383 -57.86 9.53 -14.99
CA ASN A 383 -57.73 8.20 -14.38
C ASN A 383 -57.91 8.19 -12.85
N LYS A 384 -58.00 9.34 -12.17
CA LYS A 384 -58.22 9.49 -10.71
C LYS A 384 -59.65 9.88 -10.40
N GLU A 385 -60.44 10.39 -11.34
CA GLU A 385 -61.90 10.30 -11.25
C GLU A 385 -62.29 8.81 -11.18
N LEU A 386 -61.64 7.99 -12.02
CA LEU A 386 -61.77 6.53 -12.06
C LEU A 386 -61.12 5.85 -10.83
N ASN A 387 -59.85 6.16 -10.52
CA ASN A 387 -59.16 5.57 -9.37
C ASN A 387 -59.58 6.14 -8.02
N ALA A 388 -60.20 7.31 -7.86
CA ALA A 388 -60.67 7.77 -6.54
C ALA A 388 -61.89 6.99 -6.04
N GLN A 389 -62.55 6.22 -6.91
CA GLN A 389 -63.48 5.17 -6.48
C GLN A 389 -62.73 3.95 -5.92
N TYR A 390 -61.56 3.62 -6.46
CA TYR A 390 -60.70 2.49 -6.07
C TYR A 390 -59.82 2.80 -4.83
N GLU A 391 -59.23 3.99 -4.79
CA GLU A 391 -58.30 4.50 -3.77
C GLU A 391 -59.01 4.88 -2.46
N LYS A 392 -60.33 5.07 -2.45
CA LYS A 392 -61.12 5.13 -1.20
C LYS A 392 -61.00 3.86 -0.36
N VAL A 393 -60.60 2.74 -0.97
CA VAL A 393 -60.36 1.45 -0.32
C VAL A 393 -58.91 1.34 0.17
N LEU A 394 -57.94 1.70 -0.66
CA LEU A 394 -56.50 1.57 -0.37
C LEU A 394 -55.94 2.68 0.54
N ALA A 395 -56.46 3.91 0.47
CA ALA A 395 -55.99 5.05 1.26
C ALA A 395 -56.37 5.00 2.77
N ARG A 396 -56.68 3.80 3.29
CA ARG A 396 -56.87 3.54 4.73
C ARG A 396 -55.62 3.05 5.44
N GLU A 397 -54.66 2.46 4.72
CA GLU A 397 -53.64 1.61 5.35
C GLU A 397 -52.24 2.24 5.40
N GLU A 398 -51.71 2.78 4.29
CA GLU A 398 -50.26 3.03 4.16
C GLU A 398 -49.84 4.52 4.18
N ALA A 399 -50.55 5.34 4.95
CA ALA A 399 -50.13 6.71 5.26
C ALA A 399 -49.23 6.76 6.52
N LYS A 400 -47.94 6.35 6.42
CA LYS A 400 -46.88 6.60 7.43
C LYS A 400 -45.42 6.35 6.93
N ALA A 401 -44.89 7.32 6.15
CA ALA A 401 -43.52 7.94 6.12
C ALA A 401 -42.27 7.24 6.77
N LYS A 402 -40.97 7.48 6.41
CA LYS A 402 -40.21 8.23 5.37
C LYS A 402 -38.67 7.98 5.54
N ASP A 403 -37.88 8.18 4.46
CA ASP A 403 -36.39 8.32 4.39
C ASP A 403 -35.81 9.64 4.99
N LEU A 404 -34.48 9.94 5.10
CA LEU A 404 -33.14 9.27 5.27
C LEU A 404 -32.04 10.40 5.08
N ASP A 405 -30.81 10.33 5.61
CA ASP A 405 -29.69 11.30 5.33
C ASP A 405 -28.25 10.71 5.49
N ALA A 406 -27.19 11.36 4.96
CA ALA A 406 -25.91 10.70 4.60
C ALA A 406 -24.55 11.47 4.71
N ASN A 407 -23.49 10.68 5.01
CA ASN A 407 -22.10 10.66 4.48
C ASN A 407 -21.01 11.78 4.59
N SER A 408 -19.77 11.31 4.77
CA SER A 408 -18.49 11.91 4.31
C SER A 408 -17.49 10.78 3.95
N GLN A 409 -16.44 11.03 3.14
CA GLN A 409 -15.58 9.99 2.52
C GLN A 409 -14.10 10.01 2.99
N LEU A 410 -13.45 8.83 2.96
CA LEU A 410 -12.04 8.57 3.27
C LEU A 410 -11.33 7.90 2.06
N ILE A 411 -9.99 7.78 2.07
CA ILE A 411 -9.20 7.13 1.01
C ILE A 411 -8.20 6.12 1.63
N ARG A 412 -8.00 4.97 0.98
CA ARG A 412 -7.06 3.89 1.36
C ARG A 412 -6.10 3.56 0.22
N SER A 413 -4.85 3.25 0.51
CA SER A 413 -3.81 3.05 -0.52
C SER A 413 -3.01 1.77 -0.32
N PHE A 414 -2.76 1.01 -1.41
CA PHE A 414 -1.95 -0.21 -1.41
C PHE A 414 -1.26 -0.45 -2.76
N SER A 415 -0.22 -1.30 -2.79
CA SER A 415 0.50 -1.68 -4.02
C SER A 415 0.11 -3.08 -4.51
N ILE A 416 -0.07 -3.26 -5.82
CA ILE A 416 -0.38 -4.57 -6.42
C ILE A 416 0.85 -5.22 -7.04
N ASP A 417 1.00 -6.54 -6.87
CA ASP A 417 2.02 -7.37 -7.54
C ASP A 417 1.47 -8.40 -8.53
N GLY A 418 0.16 -8.36 -8.76
CA GLY A 418 -0.54 -9.16 -9.76
C GLY A 418 -1.83 -8.46 -10.19
N PHE A 419 -2.25 -8.71 -11.42
CA PHE A 419 -3.58 -8.35 -11.91
C PHE A 419 -4.59 -9.40 -11.46
N GLY A 420 -5.79 -8.98 -11.09
CA GLY A 420 -6.83 -9.81 -10.48
C GLY A 420 -7.66 -9.03 -9.45
N ILE A 421 -8.29 -9.76 -8.53
CA ILE A 421 -9.17 -9.20 -7.50
C ILE A 421 -8.34 -8.95 -6.22
N TRP A 422 -8.44 -7.73 -5.72
CA TRP A 422 -7.78 -7.22 -4.52
C TRP A 422 -8.81 -6.71 -3.53
N ASN A 423 -8.53 -6.87 -2.23
CA ASN A 423 -9.49 -6.63 -1.16
C ASN A 423 -8.82 -5.97 0.04
N CYS A 424 -9.49 -5.02 0.68
CA CYS A 424 -8.97 -4.23 1.80
C CYS A 424 -9.91 -4.35 3.00
N ASP A 425 -9.75 -5.44 3.76
CA ASP A 425 -10.81 -6.05 4.56
C ASP A 425 -10.34 -6.38 5.98
N GLU A 426 -11.30 -6.51 6.89
CA GLU A 426 -11.08 -7.00 8.25
C GLU A 426 -11.67 -8.42 8.38
N PRO A 427 -10.87 -9.44 8.74
CA PRO A 427 -11.38 -10.79 8.97
C PRO A 427 -12.18 -10.82 10.28
N PHE A 428 -13.47 -11.11 10.18
CA PHE A 428 -14.40 -11.17 11.29
C PHE A 428 -14.86 -12.62 11.54
N THR A 429 -15.33 -12.91 12.75
CA THR A 429 -15.96 -14.20 13.09
C THR A 429 -17.30 -13.98 13.77
N PHE A 430 -18.36 -14.58 13.25
CA PHE A 430 -19.67 -14.62 13.89
C PHE A 430 -19.86 -15.94 14.65
N GLU A 431 -20.48 -15.88 15.83
CA GLU A 431 -21.13 -17.08 16.37
C GLU A 431 -22.27 -17.47 15.43
N THR A 432 -22.20 -18.71 14.92
CA THR A 432 -23.11 -19.21 13.89
C THR A 432 -23.60 -20.62 14.22
N PHE A 433 -24.74 -21.00 13.65
CA PHE A 433 -25.24 -22.37 13.64
C PHE A 433 -25.67 -22.75 12.22
N ASN A 434 -25.64 -24.05 11.92
CA ASN A 434 -25.95 -24.57 10.60
C ASN A 434 -27.40 -25.04 10.53
N VAL A 435 -28.15 -24.58 9.53
CA VAL A 435 -29.51 -25.03 9.25
C VAL A 435 -29.55 -25.73 7.90
N ILE A 436 -30.11 -26.94 7.87
CA ILE A 436 -30.46 -27.62 6.62
C ILE A 436 -31.70 -26.92 6.05
N ALA A 437 -31.48 -26.16 4.98
CA ALA A 437 -32.47 -25.29 4.38
C ALA A 437 -33.18 -25.96 3.21
N GLN A 438 -34.51 -25.94 3.25
CA GLN A 438 -35.37 -26.12 2.08
C GLN A 438 -35.90 -24.75 1.64
N PHE A 439 -36.09 -24.55 0.34
CA PHE A 439 -36.55 -23.28 -0.21
C PHE A 439 -37.84 -23.47 -0.98
N VAL A 440 -38.82 -22.60 -0.73
CA VAL A 440 -40.11 -22.57 -1.43
C VAL A 440 -40.45 -21.13 -1.82
N ASP A 441 -41.26 -20.97 -2.87
CA ASP A 441 -41.78 -19.66 -3.25
C ASP A 441 -42.98 -19.23 -2.37
N GLU A 442 -43.60 -18.10 -2.68
CA GLU A 442 -44.74 -17.58 -1.93
C GLU A 442 -45.98 -18.49 -1.98
N GLU A 443 -46.11 -19.29 -3.04
CA GLU A 443 -47.19 -20.27 -3.26
C GLU A 443 -46.90 -21.60 -2.54
N GLY A 444 -45.63 -21.88 -2.23
CA GLY A 444 -45.16 -23.10 -1.57
C GLY A 444 -44.51 -24.10 -2.52
N ASN A 445 -44.27 -23.75 -3.79
CA ASN A 445 -43.58 -24.61 -4.73
C ASN A 445 -42.08 -24.66 -4.39
N GLN A 446 -41.46 -25.84 -4.51
CA GLN A 446 -40.04 -26.02 -4.21
C GLN A 446 -39.13 -25.26 -5.19
N MET A 447 -38.12 -24.57 -4.67
CA MET A 447 -37.15 -23.79 -5.44
C MET A 447 -35.78 -24.48 -5.45
N ASP A 448 -35.29 -24.88 -6.62
CA ASP A 448 -33.90 -25.34 -6.80
C ASP A 448 -32.96 -24.14 -7.00
N LEU A 449 -32.25 -23.78 -5.94
CA LEU A 449 -31.39 -22.59 -5.92
C LEU A 449 -30.02 -22.88 -6.53
N SER A 450 -29.66 -22.10 -7.56
CA SER A 450 -28.33 -22.18 -8.18
C SER A 450 -27.23 -21.50 -7.37
N ASN A 451 -27.57 -20.52 -6.54
CA ASN A 451 -26.71 -19.85 -5.57
C ASN A 451 -27.56 -19.26 -4.43
N SER A 452 -26.99 -19.11 -3.22
CA SER A 452 -27.58 -18.35 -2.11
C SER A 452 -26.52 -17.72 -1.21
N SER A 453 -26.83 -16.58 -0.61
CA SER A 453 -25.95 -15.85 0.31
C SER A 453 -26.76 -15.10 1.36
N ILE A 454 -26.17 -14.95 2.55
CA ILE A 454 -26.77 -14.19 3.66
C ILE A 454 -26.04 -12.85 3.81
N ILE A 455 -26.79 -11.75 3.79
CA ILE A 455 -26.32 -10.42 4.19
C ILE A 455 -26.68 -10.22 5.66
N ILE A 456 -25.76 -9.68 6.45
CA ILE A 456 -25.98 -9.31 7.85
C ILE A 456 -26.23 -7.80 7.92
N LYS A 457 -27.28 -7.37 8.64
CA LYS A 457 -27.59 -5.94 8.77
C LYS A 457 -26.44 -5.19 9.45
N GLY A 458 -25.91 -4.18 8.76
CA GLY A 458 -24.83 -3.32 9.26
C GLY A 458 -23.41 -3.87 9.08
N PHE A 459 -23.24 -4.98 8.35
CA PHE A 459 -21.93 -5.58 8.03
C PHE A 459 -21.67 -5.50 6.52
N ASN A 460 -20.50 -5.01 6.11
CA ASN A 460 -20.19 -4.88 4.68
C ASN A 460 -19.62 -6.16 4.05
N GLY A 461 -20.40 -7.24 4.06
CA GLY A 461 -20.01 -8.52 3.50
C GLY A 461 -21.20 -9.48 3.29
N VAL A 462 -20.92 -10.66 2.74
CA VAL A 462 -21.90 -11.74 2.52
C VAL A 462 -21.37 -13.08 3.01
N LEU A 463 -22.18 -13.83 3.75
CA LEU A 463 -21.91 -15.23 4.06
C LEU A 463 -22.30 -16.07 2.84
N SER A 464 -21.33 -16.76 2.26
CA SER A 464 -21.58 -17.74 1.20
C SER A 464 -22.07 -19.05 1.81
N ASN A 465 -23.05 -19.70 1.18
CA ASN A 465 -23.66 -20.92 1.71
C ASN A 465 -23.55 -22.10 0.73
N ASN A 466 -23.41 -23.31 1.26
CA ASN A 466 -23.36 -24.52 0.45
C ASN A 466 -24.78 -25.04 0.18
N ARG A 467 -25.44 -24.51 -0.87
CA ARG A 467 -26.76 -24.90 -1.42
C ARG A 467 -27.88 -25.11 -0.40
N ASN A 468 -27.83 -26.20 0.35
CA ASN A 468 -28.83 -26.68 1.30
C ASN A 468 -28.40 -26.51 2.77
N ILE A 469 -27.19 -26.01 3.06
CA ILE A 469 -26.74 -25.71 4.43
C ILE A 469 -26.46 -24.22 4.53
N LEU A 470 -27.27 -23.53 5.34
CA LEU A 470 -27.09 -22.12 5.66
C LEU A 470 -26.31 -21.97 6.97
N ARG A 471 -25.22 -21.18 6.96
CA ARG A 471 -24.50 -20.75 8.16
C ARG A 471 -25.16 -19.48 8.68
N ILE A 472 -26.01 -19.61 9.71
CA ILE A 472 -26.82 -18.53 10.26
C ILE A 472 -26.11 -17.88 11.46
N PRO A 473 -25.84 -16.56 11.44
CA PRO A 473 -25.25 -15.85 12.57
C PRO A 473 -26.29 -15.60 13.67
N GLU A 474 -25.90 -15.87 14.90
CA GLU A 474 -26.82 -15.83 16.04
C GLU A 474 -27.23 -14.38 16.41
N GLN A 475 -28.52 -14.19 16.71
CA GLN A 475 -29.09 -12.90 17.13
C GLN A 475 -28.85 -11.72 16.16
N LYS A 476 -28.58 -11.99 14.87
CA LYS A 476 -28.42 -10.97 13.83
C LYS A 476 -29.63 -10.92 12.90
N ALA A 477 -30.03 -9.71 12.51
CA ALA A 477 -30.96 -9.53 11.40
C ALA A 477 -30.24 -9.89 10.09
N CYS A 478 -30.78 -10.88 9.37
CA CYS A 478 -30.20 -11.42 8.15
C CYS A 478 -31.14 -11.23 6.96
N PHE A 479 -30.59 -11.03 5.77
CA PHE A 479 -31.32 -10.98 4.51
C PHE A 479 -30.77 -12.10 3.63
N ILE A 480 -31.63 -12.91 3.01
CA ILE A 480 -31.19 -13.95 2.08
C ILE A 480 -31.34 -13.42 0.65
N PHE A 481 -30.27 -13.48 -0.15
CA PHE A 481 -30.37 -13.45 -1.60
C PHE A 481 -30.12 -14.84 -2.17
N ALA A 482 -30.82 -15.15 -3.26
CA ALA A 482 -30.70 -16.41 -3.97
C ALA A 482 -30.92 -16.21 -5.48
N VAL A 483 -30.46 -17.17 -6.29
CA VAL A 483 -30.73 -17.21 -7.74
C VAL A 483 -31.53 -18.45 -8.10
N TYR A 484 -32.75 -18.22 -8.59
CA TYR A 484 -33.72 -19.23 -9.02
C TYR A 484 -34.26 -18.85 -10.41
N ASP A 485 -34.23 -19.79 -11.36
CA ASP A 485 -34.71 -19.57 -12.75
C ASP A 485 -34.21 -18.23 -13.38
N LYS A 486 -32.91 -17.93 -13.21
CA LYS A 486 -32.26 -16.67 -13.66
C LYS A 486 -32.91 -15.38 -13.14
N LYS A 487 -33.66 -15.46 -12.04
CA LYS A 487 -34.22 -14.34 -11.29
C LYS A 487 -33.58 -14.32 -9.91
N ILE A 488 -33.58 -13.15 -9.28
CA ILE A 488 -33.28 -13.06 -7.86
C ILE A 488 -34.50 -13.51 -7.06
N ALA A 489 -34.25 -14.35 -6.06
CA ALA A 489 -35.18 -14.65 -4.98
C ALA A 489 -34.61 -14.11 -3.66
N TYR A 490 -35.47 -13.72 -2.73
CA TYR A 490 -35.03 -13.05 -1.50
C TYR A 490 -35.93 -13.26 -0.28
N LEU A 491 -35.37 -13.00 0.90
CA LEU A 491 -36.06 -12.92 2.20
C LEU A 491 -35.53 -11.70 2.95
N THR A 492 -36.40 -10.79 3.39
CA THR A 492 -35.97 -9.52 4.01
C THR A 492 -35.48 -9.68 5.46
N PHE A 493 -34.77 -8.66 5.96
CA PHE A 493 -34.31 -8.58 7.35
C PHE A 493 -35.44 -8.77 8.37
N GLU A 494 -36.61 -8.16 8.11
CA GLU A 494 -37.80 -8.31 8.94
C GLU A 494 -38.37 -9.73 8.86
N GLN A 495 -38.59 -10.26 7.66
CA GLN A 495 -39.13 -11.60 7.48
C GLN A 495 -38.24 -12.67 8.12
N PHE A 496 -36.91 -12.52 8.04
CA PHE A 496 -35.95 -13.42 8.67
C PHE A 496 -36.02 -13.34 10.20
N ARG A 497 -36.08 -12.13 10.78
CA ARG A 497 -36.20 -11.92 12.23
C ARG A 497 -37.43 -12.64 12.79
N ASP A 498 -38.53 -12.61 12.04
CA ASP A 498 -39.80 -13.19 12.47
C ASP A 498 -39.82 -14.73 12.42
N LEU A 499 -38.84 -15.37 11.75
CA LEU A 499 -38.64 -16.83 11.77
C LEU A 499 -38.18 -17.36 13.13
N LYS A 500 -37.56 -16.52 13.98
CA LYS A 500 -37.08 -16.85 15.34
C LYS A 500 -36.17 -18.08 15.42
N LEU A 501 -35.29 -18.24 14.42
CA LEU A 501 -34.31 -19.33 14.36
C LEU A 501 -33.30 -19.25 15.51
N SER A 502 -32.87 -20.41 16.01
CA SER A 502 -31.95 -20.54 17.14
C SER A 502 -30.98 -21.72 16.95
N LYS A 503 -29.98 -21.85 17.84
CA LYS A 503 -28.98 -22.94 17.83
C LYS A 503 -29.60 -24.35 17.85
N GLU A 504 -30.83 -24.50 18.32
CA GLU A 504 -31.62 -25.74 18.34
C GLU A 504 -32.29 -26.08 16.99
N THR A 505 -32.30 -25.14 16.03
CA THR A 505 -32.94 -25.33 14.72
C THR A 505 -32.00 -26.06 13.77
N SER A 506 -32.23 -27.36 13.55
CA SER A 506 -31.41 -28.16 12.63
C SER A 506 -31.88 -28.11 11.17
N GLU A 507 -33.18 -27.98 10.93
CA GLU A 507 -33.78 -27.95 9.59
C GLU A 507 -34.86 -26.84 9.52
N PHE A 508 -34.99 -26.17 8.37
CA PHE A 508 -36.01 -25.14 8.19
C PHE A 508 -36.43 -24.96 6.71
N THR A 509 -37.70 -24.59 6.49
CA THR A 509 -38.22 -24.26 5.14
C THR A 509 -38.37 -22.74 4.99
N PHE A 510 -37.51 -22.14 4.17
CA PHE A 510 -37.49 -20.71 3.89
C PHE A 510 -38.41 -20.38 2.71
N LYS A 511 -39.40 -19.52 2.95
CA LYS A 511 -40.28 -18.96 1.90
C LYS A 511 -39.65 -17.70 1.30
N LEU A 512 -39.24 -17.77 0.03
CA LEU A 512 -38.59 -16.66 -0.67
C LEU A 512 -39.57 -15.94 -1.62
N LYS A 513 -39.43 -14.62 -1.71
CA LYS A 513 -40.08 -13.79 -2.73
C LYS A 513 -39.24 -13.78 -3.99
N THR A 514 -39.85 -13.80 -5.18
CA THR A 514 -39.11 -13.62 -6.44
C THR A 514 -39.17 -12.17 -6.91
N VAL A 515 -38.05 -11.64 -7.41
CA VAL A 515 -37.99 -10.29 -7.97
C VAL A 515 -38.73 -10.27 -9.31
N PRO A 516 -39.72 -9.37 -9.51
CA PRO A 516 -40.41 -9.22 -10.78
C PRO A 516 -39.44 -8.94 -11.93
N LYS A 517 -39.70 -9.50 -13.11
CA LYS A 517 -38.75 -9.49 -14.25
C LYS A 517 -38.37 -8.07 -14.71
N ASP A 518 -39.32 -7.13 -14.63
CA ASP A 518 -39.12 -5.69 -14.90
C ASP A 518 -38.28 -4.98 -13.82
N LYS A 519 -38.29 -5.51 -12.59
CA LYS A 519 -37.53 -5.00 -11.45
C LYS A 519 -36.19 -5.72 -11.22
N ASN A 520 -35.82 -6.68 -12.06
CA ASN A 520 -34.56 -7.41 -11.94
C ASN A 520 -33.36 -6.54 -12.41
N ASN A 521 -33.08 -5.48 -11.66
CA ASN A 521 -32.04 -4.48 -11.95
C ASN A 521 -31.33 -4.05 -10.66
N TYR A 522 -30.10 -3.56 -10.79
CA TYR A 522 -29.22 -3.22 -9.67
C TYR A 522 -29.84 -2.22 -8.67
N ALA A 523 -30.55 -1.19 -9.17
CA ALA A 523 -31.13 -0.15 -8.31
C ALA A 523 -32.22 -0.72 -7.38
N TYR A 524 -33.03 -1.66 -7.88
CA TYR A 524 -34.05 -2.34 -7.07
C TYR A 524 -33.42 -3.31 -6.06
N LEU A 525 -32.43 -4.12 -6.46
CA LEU A 525 -31.73 -5.00 -5.51
C LEU A 525 -31.05 -4.23 -4.38
N LYS A 526 -30.51 -3.04 -4.70
CA LYS A 526 -29.94 -2.13 -3.71
C LYS A 526 -31.02 -1.52 -2.80
N SER A 527 -32.21 -1.21 -3.32
CA SER A 527 -33.31 -0.69 -2.48
C SER A 527 -33.78 -1.74 -1.47
N LEU A 528 -33.87 -3.02 -1.87
CA LEU A 528 -34.25 -4.13 -0.97
C LEU A 528 -33.36 -4.27 0.28
N ILE A 529 -32.08 -3.88 0.20
CA ILE A 529 -31.15 -3.96 1.35
C ILE A 529 -30.98 -2.63 2.10
N SER A 530 -31.38 -1.50 1.53
CA SER A 530 -31.44 -0.21 2.22
C SER A 530 -32.78 0.02 2.92
N GLU A 531 -33.86 -0.60 2.45
CA GLU A 531 -35.16 -0.65 3.09
C GLU A 531 -35.14 -1.67 4.25
N ASN A 532 -34.54 -1.31 5.40
CA ASN A 532 -34.85 -1.77 6.77
C ASN A 532 -33.78 -1.33 7.78
#